data_AF-A0A1G9TS94-F1
#
_entry.id   AF-A0A1G9TS94-F1
#
_cell.length_a   1.000
_cell.length_b   1.000
_cell.length_c   1.000
_cell.angle_alpha   90.00
_cell.angle_beta   90.00
_cell.angle_gamma   90.00
#
_symmetry.space_group_name_H-M   'P 1'
#
loop_
_entity.id
_entity.type
_entity.pdbx_description
1 polymer ?
#
loop_
_entity_poly.entity_id
_entity_poly.type
_entity_poly.pdbx_seq_one_letter_code
_entity_poly.pdbx_strand_id
1 'polypeptide(L)'
;MYWSEKYQLGIVADYLREEGYQFATEARLYSIPIDIVALQGNTTVAVELKSRDFKRGINQAERNTSVVDFSYLSVWEENITDDLVSRIDDSPIGLLSVGTHVKCLSPPVRNDPSTHAKSRVQEYVRNHVRK
;
A
#
# COMPACT_ATOMS: atom_id res chain seq x y z
N MET A 1 -12.26 -18.58 -6.53
CA MET A 1 -13.11 -18.09 -5.42
C MET A 1 -12.97 -16.57 -5.39
N TYR A 2 -14.03 -15.79 -5.20
CA TYR A 2 -13.91 -14.33 -5.16
C TYR A 2 -13.84 -13.87 -3.71
N TRP A 3 -12.69 -13.31 -3.32
CA TRP A 3 -12.48 -12.70 -2.01
C TRP A 3 -12.52 -11.18 -2.14
N SER A 4 -13.16 -10.49 -1.19
CA SER A 4 -13.35 -9.04 -1.25
C SER A 4 -12.10 -8.28 -0.77
N GLU A 5 -11.93 -7.05 -1.25
CA GLU A 5 -10.87 -6.14 -0.79
C GLU A 5 -10.94 -5.87 0.72
N LYS A 6 -12.14 -5.95 1.32
CA LYS A 6 -12.31 -5.85 2.78
C LYS A 6 -11.66 -7.02 3.54
N TYR A 7 -11.68 -8.23 2.97
CA TYR A 7 -10.99 -9.37 3.56
C TYR A 7 -9.47 -9.24 3.39
N GLN A 8 -9.04 -8.78 2.21
CA GLN A 8 -7.63 -8.45 1.93
C GLN A 8 -7.08 -7.42 2.92
N LEU A 9 -7.86 -6.39 3.22
CA LEU A 9 -7.53 -5.33 4.17
C LEU A 9 -7.17 -5.89 5.54
N GLY A 10 -7.93 -6.87 6.05
CA GLY A 10 -7.64 -7.50 7.34
C GLY A 10 -6.28 -8.19 7.36
N ILE A 11 -5.98 -8.97 6.33
CA ILE A 11 -4.71 -9.71 6.22
C ILE A 11 -3.52 -8.75 6.10
N VAL A 12 -3.65 -7.70 5.28
CA VAL A 12 -2.59 -6.70 5.12
C VAL A 12 -2.41 -5.87 6.39
N ALA A 13 -3.50 -5.53 7.07
CA ALA A 13 -3.45 -4.81 8.35
C ALA A 13 -2.75 -5.63 9.45
N ASP A 14 -3.01 -6.93 9.50
CA ASP A 14 -2.35 -7.83 10.45
C ASP A 14 -0.85 -7.96 10.13
N TYR A 15 -0.50 -8.14 8.86
CA TYR A 15 0.90 -8.13 8.39
C TYR A 15 1.63 -6.84 8.79
N LEU A 16 1.03 -5.66 8.53
CA LEU A 16 1.64 -4.38 8.89
C LEU A 16 1.84 -4.26 10.42
N ARG A 17 0.89 -4.76 11.21
CA ARG A 17 1.01 -4.76 12.68
C ARG A 17 2.15 -5.66 13.16
N GLU A 18 2.28 -6.86 12.58
CA GLU A 18 3.36 -7.81 12.90
C GLU A 18 4.74 -7.24 12.55
N GLU A 19 4.84 -6.49 11.44
CA GLU A 19 6.04 -5.76 11.03
C GLU A 19 6.28 -4.45 11.84
N GLY A 20 5.44 -4.17 12.85
CA GLY A 20 5.60 -3.03 13.75
C GLY A 20 5.21 -1.68 13.15
N TYR A 21 4.40 -1.67 12.09
CA TYR A 21 3.86 -0.43 11.53
C TYR A 21 2.65 0.07 12.34
N GLN A 22 2.56 1.39 12.46
CA GLN A 22 1.31 2.08 12.77
C GLN A 22 0.60 2.40 11.46
N PHE A 23 -0.72 2.23 11.36
CA PHE A 23 -1.42 2.48 10.11
C PHE A 23 -2.82 3.06 10.31
N ALA A 24 -3.36 3.64 9.24
CA ALA A 24 -4.74 4.05 9.11
C ALA A 24 -5.28 3.52 7.78
N THR A 25 -6.56 3.13 7.77
CA THR A 25 -7.26 2.61 6.59
C THR A 25 -8.16 3.67 5.99
N GLU A 26 -8.50 3.53 4.71
CA GLU A 26 -9.42 4.42 3.97
C GLU A 26 -8.99 5.90 4.06
N ALA A 27 -7.68 6.13 3.97
CA ALA A 27 -7.09 7.43 4.13
C ALA A 27 -7.42 8.37 2.96
N ARG A 28 -7.54 9.66 3.26
CA ARG A 28 -7.73 10.70 2.24
C ARG A 28 -6.72 11.82 2.43
N LEU A 29 -5.65 11.80 1.64
CA LEU A 29 -4.56 12.79 1.68
C LEU A 29 -4.61 13.68 0.43
N TYR A 30 -4.82 14.98 0.59
CA TYR A 30 -4.95 15.94 -0.54
C TYR A 30 -5.95 15.49 -1.64
N SER A 31 -7.06 14.89 -1.22
CA SER A 31 -8.08 14.28 -2.11
C SER A 31 -7.65 13.00 -2.83
N ILE A 32 -6.47 12.46 -2.53
CA ILE A 32 -6.03 11.13 -2.96
C ILE A 32 -6.60 10.11 -1.97
N PRO A 33 -7.55 9.25 -2.39
CA PRO A 33 -7.95 8.11 -1.57
C PRO A 33 -6.84 7.07 -1.58
N ILE A 34 -6.50 6.54 -0.42
CA ILE A 34 -5.47 5.52 -0.22
C ILE A 34 -6.04 4.46 0.72
N ASP A 35 -6.03 3.21 0.31
CA ASP A 35 -6.65 2.13 1.10
C ASP A 35 -5.97 1.95 2.46
N ILE A 36 -4.64 2.00 2.51
CA ILE A 36 -3.86 1.99 3.76
C ILE A 36 -2.70 2.97 3.66
N VAL A 37 -2.50 3.77 4.71
CA VAL A 37 -1.26 4.52 4.94
C VAL A 37 -0.63 4.06 6.25
N ALA A 38 0.66 3.81 6.23
CA ALA A 38 1.40 3.25 7.35
C ALA A 38 2.70 4.03 7.64
N LEU A 39 3.16 3.88 8.87
CA LEU A 39 4.33 4.54 9.43
C LEU A 39 5.15 3.54 10.23
N GLN A 40 6.46 3.49 9.95
CA GLN A 40 7.45 2.82 10.78
C GLN A 40 8.60 3.79 11.04
N GLY A 41 8.69 4.32 12.26
CA GLY A 41 9.58 5.44 12.57
C GLY A 41 9.23 6.69 11.74
N ASN A 42 10.13 7.11 10.85
CA ASN A 42 9.91 8.22 9.91
C ASN A 42 9.55 7.76 8.50
N THR A 43 9.60 6.46 8.23
CA THR A 43 9.28 5.88 6.93
C THR A 43 7.77 5.82 6.75
N THR A 44 7.31 6.33 5.61
CA THR A 44 5.90 6.34 5.23
C THR A 44 5.63 5.35 4.11
N VAL A 45 4.54 4.61 4.23
CA VAL A 45 4.14 3.57 3.27
C VAL A 45 2.69 3.77 2.87
N ALA A 46 2.37 3.55 1.60
CA ALA A 46 1.00 3.39 1.12
C ALA A 46 0.81 1.97 0.58
N VAL A 47 -0.38 1.40 0.79
CA VAL A 47 -0.80 0.15 0.18
C VAL A 47 -2.15 0.38 -0.49
N GLU A 48 -2.22 0.14 -1.80
CA GLU A 48 -3.47 0.08 -2.56
C GLU A 48 -3.90 -1.38 -2.70
N LEU A 49 -5.13 -1.70 -2.35
CA LEU A 49 -5.70 -3.04 -2.42
C LEU A 49 -6.47 -3.21 -3.73
N LYS A 50 -6.24 -4.32 -4.43
CA LYS A 50 -7.05 -4.67 -5.61
C LYS A 50 -7.35 -6.15 -5.68
N SER A 51 -8.64 -6.46 -5.81
CA SER A 51 -9.10 -7.79 -6.19
C SER A 51 -9.28 -7.96 -7.70
N ARG A 52 -9.31 -6.86 -8.46
CA ARG A 52 -9.45 -6.81 -9.93
C ARG A 52 -9.00 -5.45 -10.47
N ASP A 53 -8.99 -5.31 -11.80
CA ASP A 53 -8.59 -4.08 -12.51
C ASP A 53 -7.21 -3.57 -12.06
N PHE A 54 -6.21 -4.44 -12.20
CA PHE A 54 -4.85 -4.17 -11.76
C PHE A 54 -4.22 -2.99 -12.51
N LYS A 55 -4.66 -2.71 -13.74
CA LYS A 55 -4.22 -1.50 -14.46
C LYS A 55 -4.59 -0.24 -13.69
N ARG A 56 -5.82 -0.14 -13.18
CA ARG A 56 -6.22 0.97 -12.33
C ARG A 56 -5.47 0.94 -10.99
N GLY A 57 -5.28 -0.24 -10.40
CA GLY A 57 -4.48 -0.42 -9.19
C GLY A 57 -3.08 0.14 -9.28
N ILE A 58 -2.36 -0.21 -10.35
CA ILE A 58 -1.01 0.29 -10.66
C ILE A 58 -1.03 1.83 -10.68
N ASN A 59 -1.93 2.44 -11.46
CA ASN A 59 -2.02 3.90 -11.56
C ASN A 59 -2.29 4.58 -10.20
N GLN A 60 -3.10 3.95 -9.34
CA GLN A 60 -3.40 4.48 -8.00
C GLN A 60 -2.19 4.35 -7.07
N ALA A 61 -1.54 3.19 -7.04
CA ALA A 61 -0.32 2.97 -6.27
C ALA A 61 0.81 3.90 -6.74
N GLU A 62 0.98 4.11 -8.05
CA GLU A 62 1.96 5.05 -8.60
C GLU A 62 1.63 6.48 -8.17
N ARG A 63 0.36 6.89 -8.19
CA ARG A 63 -0.04 8.21 -7.68
C ARG A 63 0.33 8.40 -6.21
N ASN A 64 0.22 7.36 -5.39
CA ASN A 64 0.53 7.42 -3.97
C ASN A 64 2.02 7.70 -3.71
N THR A 65 2.94 7.38 -4.64
CA THR A 65 4.38 7.68 -4.53
C THR A 65 4.68 9.16 -4.30
N SER A 66 3.78 10.05 -4.72
CA SER A 66 3.89 11.50 -4.49
C SER A 66 3.78 11.92 -3.03
N VAL A 67 3.29 11.05 -2.14
CA VAL A 67 3.04 11.39 -0.73
C VAL A 67 3.70 10.47 0.30
N VAL A 68 4.25 9.32 -0.11
CA VAL A 68 4.89 8.34 0.79
C VAL A 68 6.29 7.92 0.29
N ASP A 69 7.15 7.43 1.19
CA ASP A 69 8.47 6.90 0.84
C ASP A 69 8.33 5.63 -0.03
N PHE A 70 7.37 4.75 0.28
CA PHE A 70 7.17 3.50 -0.45
C PHE A 70 5.69 3.28 -0.76
N SER A 71 5.39 2.80 -1.95
CA SER A 71 4.01 2.51 -2.36
C SER A 71 3.93 1.08 -2.87
N TYR A 72 2.88 0.37 -2.48
CA TYR A 72 2.63 -1.01 -2.88
C TYR A 72 1.26 -1.16 -3.51
N LEU A 73 1.18 -2.04 -4.51
CA LEU A 73 -0.06 -2.68 -4.92
C LEU A 73 -0.16 -4.04 -4.21
N SER A 74 -1.31 -4.32 -3.59
CA SER A 74 -1.61 -5.59 -2.96
C SER A 74 -2.65 -6.36 -3.78
N VAL A 75 -2.32 -7.59 -4.15
CA VAL A 75 -3.16 -8.47 -4.97
C VAL A 75 -3.22 -9.86 -4.35
N TRP A 76 -4.37 -10.52 -4.49
CA TRP A 76 -4.51 -11.94 -4.12
C TRP A 76 -3.53 -12.83 -4.88
N GLU A 77 -2.90 -13.79 -4.21
CA GLU A 77 -1.86 -14.65 -4.76
C GLU A 77 -2.31 -15.38 -6.03
N GLU A 78 -3.58 -15.82 -6.10
CA GLU A 78 -4.14 -16.52 -7.24
C GLU A 78 -4.31 -15.66 -8.50
N ASN A 79 -4.24 -14.33 -8.35
CA ASN A 79 -4.40 -13.39 -9.46
C ASN A 79 -3.07 -12.83 -9.98
N ILE A 80 -1.95 -13.26 -9.41
CA ILE A 80 -0.62 -12.79 -9.81
C ILE A 80 -0.17 -13.57 -11.05
N THR A 81 0.20 -12.84 -12.08
CA THR A 81 0.70 -13.36 -13.35
C THR A 81 2.09 -12.78 -13.62
N ASP A 82 2.87 -13.45 -14.48
CA ASP A 82 4.18 -12.94 -14.90
C ASP A 82 4.07 -11.57 -15.59
N ASP A 83 2.98 -11.32 -16.34
CA ASP A 83 2.69 -10.00 -16.92
C ASP A 83 2.52 -8.93 -15.84
N LEU A 84 1.77 -9.24 -14.77
CA LEU A 84 1.59 -8.29 -13.68
C LEU A 84 2.92 -8.01 -12.98
N VAL A 85 3.71 -9.05 -12.67
CA VAL A 85 5.03 -8.90 -12.04
C VAL A 85 5.94 -8.04 -12.91
N SER A 86 6.07 -8.35 -14.21
CA SER A 86 6.90 -7.58 -15.14
C SER A 86 6.49 -6.11 -15.21
N ARG A 87 5.18 -5.82 -15.20
CA ARG A 87 4.69 -4.43 -15.21
C ARG A 87 4.98 -3.67 -13.92
N ILE A 88 5.05 -4.37 -12.78
CA ILE A 88 5.41 -3.75 -11.51
C ILE A 88 6.93 -3.54 -11.42
N ASP A 89 7.73 -4.49 -11.91
CA ASP A 89 9.20 -4.36 -11.91
C ASP A 89 9.68 -3.15 -12.74
N ASP A 90 8.91 -2.74 -13.75
CA ASP A 90 9.13 -1.52 -14.54
C ASP A 90 8.53 -0.24 -13.91
N SER A 91 7.97 -0.32 -12.69
CA SER A 91 7.27 0.76 -11.99
C SER A 91 7.95 1.09 -10.64
N PRO A 92 7.80 2.31 -10.09
CA PRO A 92 8.37 2.65 -8.77
C PRO A 92 7.67 1.97 -7.59
N ILE A 93 6.57 1.25 -7.81
CA ILE A 93 5.77 0.61 -6.77
C ILE A 93 6.22 -0.83 -6.51
N GLY A 94 5.88 -1.37 -5.34
CA GLY A 94 6.08 -2.78 -5.02
C GLY A 94 4.82 -3.61 -5.23
N LEU A 95 4.98 -4.93 -5.25
CA LEU A 95 3.89 -5.90 -5.32
C LEU A 95 3.85 -6.76 -4.06
N LEU A 96 2.73 -6.70 -3.34
CA LEU A 96 2.40 -7.61 -2.25
C LEU A 96 1.45 -8.70 -2.75
N SER A 97 1.85 -9.94 -2.59
CA SER A 97 1.00 -11.11 -2.75
C SER A 97 0.30 -11.43 -1.44
N VAL A 98 -1.03 -11.59 -1.50
CA VAL A 98 -1.86 -11.91 -0.34
C VAL A 98 -2.44 -13.30 -0.50
N GLY A 99 -2.04 -14.21 0.37
CA GLY A 99 -2.62 -15.54 0.51
C GLY A 99 -2.94 -15.81 1.97
N THR A 100 -2.49 -16.95 2.49
CA THR A 100 -2.49 -17.21 3.95
C THR A 100 -1.53 -16.30 4.71
N HIS A 101 -0.51 -15.78 4.01
CA HIS A 101 0.45 -14.81 4.51
C HIS A 101 0.68 -13.75 3.43
N VAL A 102 1.17 -12.58 3.82
CA VAL A 102 1.60 -11.55 2.87
C VAL A 102 3.05 -11.79 2.47
N LYS A 103 3.34 -11.72 1.17
CA LYS A 103 4.71 -11.82 0.63
C LYS A 103 4.99 -10.62 -0.28
N CYS A 104 6.13 -9.98 -0.08
CA CYS A 104 6.64 -9.01 -1.05
C CYS A 104 7.27 -9.77 -2.23
N LEU A 105 6.67 -9.66 -3.42
CA LEU A 105 7.19 -10.28 -4.64
C LEU A 105 8.12 -9.36 -5.41
N SER A 106 7.82 -8.06 -5.40
CA SER A 106 8.65 -7.03 -6.01
C SER A 106 8.77 -5.86 -5.03
N PRO A 107 9.98 -5.47 -4.61
CA PRO A 107 10.18 -4.37 -3.69
C PRO A 107 9.98 -3.01 -4.40
N PRO A 108 9.40 -2.01 -3.73
CA PRO A 108 9.25 -0.67 -4.28
C PRO A 108 10.58 0.07 -4.34
N VAL A 109 10.63 1.07 -5.20
CA VAL A 109 11.68 2.09 -5.17
C VAL A 109 11.34 3.12 -4.09
N ARG A 110 12.35 3.58 -3.36
CA ARG A 110 12.17 4.67 -2.39
C ARG A 110 11.93 5.99 -3.11
N ASN A 111 10.81 6.63 -2.79
CA ASN A 111 10.43 7.94 -3.27
C ASN A 111 10.92 9.04 -2.31
N ASP A 112 10.99 10.27 -2.81
CA ASP A 112 11.34 11.45 -2.01
C ASP A 112 10.18 12.46 -1.98
N PRO A 113 9.06 12.15 -1.29
CA PRO A 113 7.96 13.09 -1.20
C PRO A 113 8.35 14.28 -0.31
N SER A 114 7.78 15.45 -0.60
CA SER A 114 8.06 16.68 0.16
C SER A 114 7.86 16.50 1.67
N THR A 115 8.62 17.25 2.47
CA THR A 115 8.48 17.27 3.93
C THR A 115 7.05 17.53 4.37
N HIS A 116 6.31 18.37 3.65
CA HIS A 116 4.91 18.65 3.93
C HIS A 116 4.02 17.42 3.69
N ALA A 117 4.22 16.71 2.58
CA ALA A 117 3.49 15.48 2.28
C ALA A 117 3.75 14.39 3.35
N LYS A 118 5.02 14.15 3.69
CA LYS A 118 5.38 13.21 4.78
C LYS A 118 4.70 13.59 6.08
N SER A 119 4.80 14.85 6.49
CA SER A 119 4.21 15.33 7.74
C SER A 119 2.69 15.10 7.81
N ARG A 120 1.98 15.25 6.67
CA ARG A 120 0.54 14.95 6.61
C ARG A 120 0.24 13.47 6.78
N VAL A 121 1.02 12.57 6.18
CA VAL A 121 0.86 11.11 6.40
C VAL A 121 1.04 10.80 7.89
N GLN A 122 2.11 11.33 8.50
CA GLN A 122 2.41 11.09 9.91
C GLN A 122 1.29 11.60 10.83
N GLU A 123 0.81 12.82 10.58
CA GLU A 123 -0.32 13.41 11.31
C GLU A 123 -1.58 12.55 11.17
N TYR A 124 -1.91 12.13 9.94
CA TYR A 124 -3.07 11.32 9.65
C TYR A 124 -3.05 9.99 10.40
N VAL A 125 -1.94 9.25 10.32
CA VAL A 125 -1.77 7.96 11.01
C VAL A 125 -1.83 8.13 12.52
N ARG A 126 -1.09 9.09 13.09
CA ARG A 126 -1.06 9.32 14.56
C ARG A 126 -2.43 9.71 15.12
N ASN A 127 -3.23 10.47 14.37
CA ASN A 127 -4.57 10.88 14.79
C ASN A 127 -5.60 9.74 14.73
N HIS A 128 -5.38 8.72 13.91
CA HIS A 128 -6.23 7.53 13.84
C HIS A 128 -5.89 6.51 14.92
N VAL A 129 -4.60 6.29 15.21
CA VAL A 129 -4.16 5.33 16.24
C VAL A 129 -4.51 5.79 17.66
N ARG A 130 -4.71 7.09 17.89
CA ARG A 130 -5.06 7.66 19.20
C ARG A 130 -6.56 7.59 19.55
N LYS A 131 -7.42 7.16 18.62
CA LYS A 131 -8.86 7.00 18.84
C LYS A 131 -9.18 5.56 19.20
#